data_AF-A0A0D0Q6B0-F1
#
_entry.id   AF-A0A0D0Q6B0-F1
#
_cell.length_a   1.000
_cell.length_b   1.000
_cell.length_c   1.000
_cell.angle_alpha   90.00
_cell.angle_beta   90.00
_cell.angle_gamma   90.00
#
_symmetry.space_group_name_H-M   'P 1'
#
loop_
_entity.id
_entity.type
_entity.pdbx_description
1 polymer ?
#
loop_
_entity_poly.entity_id
_entity_poly.type
_entity_poly.pdbx_seq_one_letter_code
_entity_poly.pdbx_strand_id
1 'polypeptide(L)'
;MKVTGDTPERLTLERRPWILGLAIIAFTLLFVGIGAAGAAAGEIAPALAFGLGGLFIGGVAFAAFVRRTQVIFDRAEGSVTIRTRSVMGYRESVHALDDVAEAVLQISRSSKGSDTRRPALRVADGTVPLVPVYVSGRGPRRVVTAINDWLGRAVENRRSG
;
A
#
# COMPACT_ATOMS: atom_id res chain seq x y z
N MET A 1 3.28 -1.26 -5.34
CA MET A 1 3.58 -2.66 -5.02
C MET A 1 4.61 -3.13 -6.03
N LYS A 2 5.61 -3.88 -5.58
CA LYS A 2 6.61 -4.55 -6.40
C LYS A 2 6.58 -6.04 -6.04
N VAL A 3 6.85 -6.91 -7.01
CA VAL A 3 7.09 -8.34 -6.74
C VAL A 3 8.47 -8.44 -6.11
N THR A 4 8.57 -9.06 -4.94
CA THR A 4 9.81 -9.22 -4.17
C THR A 4 10.31 -10.66 -4.19
N GLY A 5 9.42 -11.63 -4.41
CA GLY A 5 9.79 -13.01 -4.70
C GLY A 5 8.72 -13.65 -5.57
N ASP A 6 9.14 -14.33 -6.63
CA ASP A 6 8.27 -15.06 -7.56
C ASP A 6 8.88 -16.44 -7.77
N THR A 7 8.40 -17.39 -6.97
CA THR A 7 8.73 -18.81 -7.09
C THR A 7 7.45 -19.59 -7.34
N PRO A 8 7.51 -20.79 -7.95
CA PRO A 8 6.32 -21.60 -8.16
C PRO A 8 5.54 -21.86 -6.87
N GLU A 9 6.22 -22.00 -5.74
CA GLU A 9 5.57 -22.28 -4.46
C GLU A 9 5.14 -21.03 -3.68
N ARG A 10 5.80 -19.89 -3.91
CA ARG A 10 5.57 -18.68 -3.13
C ARG A 10 5.69 -17.40 -3.97
N LEU A 11 4.65 -16.58 -3.93
CA LEU A 11 4.64 -15.23 -4.49
C LEU A 11 4.57 -14.20 -3.36
N THR A 12 5.55 -13.32 -3.29
CA THR A 12 5.58 -12.23 -2.30
C THR A 12 5.56 -10.88 -3.00
N LEU A 13 4.52 -10.11 -2.73
CA LEU A 13 4.33 -8.74 -3.21
C LEU A 13 4.50 -7.77 -2.05
N GLU A 14 5.25 -6.70 -2.28
CA GLU A 14 5.50 -5.71 -1.24
C GLU A 14 5.30 -4.27 -1.70
N ARG A 15 4.75 -3.43 -0.82
CA ARG A 15 4.65 -1.98 -1.00
C ARG A 15 5.29 -1.26 0.17
N ARG A 16 6.43 -0.63 -0.08
CA ARG A 16 7.04 0.38 0.81
C ARG A 16 6.89 1.76 0.16
N PRO A 17 6.05 2.66 0.69
CA PRO A 17 5.89 4.01 0.16
C PRO A 17 7.02 4.95 0.64
N TRP A 18 8.29 4.55 0.48
CA TRP A 18 9.44 5.26 1.03
C TRP A 18 9.59 6.68 0.46
N ILE A 19 9.35 6.86 -0.85
CA ILE A 19 9.39 8.18 -1.51
C ILE A 19 8.35 9.13 -0.92
N LEU A 20 7.12 8.64 -0.70
CA LEU A 20 6.06 9.44 -0.10
C LEU A 20 6.39 9.80 1.35
N GLY A 21 6.93 8.85 2.11
CA GLY A 21 7.41 9.13 3.48
C GLY A 21 8.51 10.18 3.51
N LEU A 22 9.49 10.09 2.61
CA LEU A 22 10.56 11.08 2.48
C LEU A 22 10.01 12.47 2.10
N ALA A 23 9.08 12.53 1.15
CA ALA A 23 8.44 13.78 0.75
C ALA A 23 7.66 14.44 1.90
N ILE A 24 6.91 13.65 2.68
CA ILE A 24 6.17 14.14 3.86
C ILE A 24 7.15 14.67 4.92
N ILE A 25 8.25 13.95 5.18
CA ILE A 25 9.27 14.41 6.14
C ILE A 25 9.90 15.72 5.67
N ALA A 26 10.33 15.80 4.41
CA ALA A 26 10.93 17.02 3.85
C ALA A 26 9.96 18.22 3.92
N PHE A 27 8.69 18.01 3.56
CA PHE A 27 7.65 19.03 3.67
C PHE A 27 7.42 19.45 5.12
N THR A 28 7.38 18.51 6.06
CA THR A 28 7.22 18.80 7.50
C THR A 28 8.39 19.65 8.02
N LEU A 29 9.63 19.30 7.64
CA LEU A 29 10.83 20.03 8.04
C LEU A 29 10.84 21.46 7.52
N LEU A 30 10.27 21.72 6.33
CA LEU A 30 10.12 23.08 5.81
C LEU A 30 9.27 23.95 6.75
N PHE A 31 8.12 23.45 7.21
CA PHE A 31 7.24 24.17 8.13
C PHE A 31 7.87 24.38 9.50
N VAL A 32 8.56 23.36 10.00
CA VAL A 32 9.33 23.47 11.25
C VAL A 32 10.44 24.52 11.13
N GLY A 33 11.14 24.57 9.99
CA GLY A 33 12.16 25.58 9.70
C GLY A 33 11.60 27.00 9.65
N ILE A 34 10.44 27.19 9.00
CA ILE A 34 9.73 28.47 8.98
C ILE A 34 9.33 28.89 10.40
N GLY A 35 8.79 27.96 11.19
CA GLY A 35 8.46 28.19 12.59
C GLY A 35 9.68 28.61 13.42
N ALA A 36 10.80 27.89 13.28
CA ALA A 36 12.04 28.20 13.99
C ALA A 36 12.61 29.58 13.61
N ALA A 37 12.57 29.94 12.32
CA ALA A 37 13.00 31.26 11.85
C ALA A 37 12.11 32.38 12.40
N GLY A 38 10.78 32.18 12.41
CA GLY A 38 9.85 33.13 13.02
C GLY A 38 10.08 33.30 14.53
N ALA A 39 10.41 32.22 15.24
CA ALA A 39 10.75 32.30 16.66
C ALA A 39 12.03 33.11 16.89
N ALA A 40 13.04 32.92 16.06
CA ALA A 40 14.28 33.70 16.10
C ALA A 40 14.06 35.18 15.79
N ALA A 41 13.05 35.51 14.98
CA ALA A 41 12.62 36.88 14.70
C ALA A 41 11.75 37.51 15.81
N GLY A 42 11.43 36.76 16.87
CA GLY A 42 10.57 37.21 17.98
C GLY A 42 9.06 37.03 17.74
N GLU A 43 8.66 36.47 16.60
CA GLU A 43 7.26 36.21 16.27
C GLU A 43 6.77 34.86 16.83
N ILE A 44 6.66 34.76 18.16
CA ILE A 44 6.41 33.48 18.84
C ILE A 44 5.07 32.83 18.45
N ALA A 45 3.99 33.61 18.31
CA ALA A 45 2.67 33.07 17.99
C ALA A 45 2.62 32.37 16.61
N PRO A 46 3.01 33.02 15.48
CA PRO A 46 3.05 32.33 14.19
C PRO A 46 4.12 31.24 14.17
N ALA A 47 5.26 31.44 14.86
CA ALA A 47 6.30 30.42 14.97
C ALA A 47 5.80 29.09 15.55
N LEU A 48 5.04 29.16 16.65
CA LEU A 48 4.41 27.98 17.26
C LEU A 48 3.36 27.37 16.33
N ALA A 49 2.54 28.19 15.67
CA ALA A 49 1.53 27.71 14.75
C ALA A 49 2.15 26.92 13.58
N PHE A 50 3.19 27.46 12.94
CA PHE A 50 3.85 26.78 11.82
C PHE A 50 4.72 25.60 12.27
N GLY A 51 5.47 25.75 13.37
CA GLY A 51 6.33 24.71 13.88
C GLY A 51 5.55 23.50 14.42
N LEU A 52 4.69 23.73 15.41
CA LEU A 52 3.90 22.66 16.03
C LEU A 52 2.79 22.17 15.10
N GLY A 53 2.12 23.07 14.38
CA GLY A 53 1.10 22.70 13.40
C GLY A 53 1.69 21.89 12.25
N GLY A 54 2.84 22.30 11.72
CA GLY A 54 3.59 21.55 10.71
C GLY A 54 3.98 20.16 11.19
N LEU A 55 4.54 20.07 12.40
CA LEU A 55 4.93 18.79 13.00
C LEU A 55 3.72 17.88 13.23
N PHE A 56 2.61 18.42 13.73
CA PHE A 56 1.39 17.66 13.98
C PHE A 56 0.77 17.14 12.69
N ILE A 57 0.52 18.03 11.71
CA ILE A 57 -0.08 17.66 10.42
C ILE A 57 0.85 16.69 9.66
N GLY A 58 2.14 16.98 9.64
CA GLY A 58 3.17 16.13 9.04
C GLY A 58 3.21 14.74 9.67
N GLY A 59 3.18 14.66 11.00
CA GLY A 59 3.14 13.41 11.75
C GLY A 59 1.88 12.59 11.47
N VAL A 60 0.71 13.22 11.47
CA VAL A 60 -0.57 12.58 11.13
C VAL A 60 -0.56 12.08 9.67
N ALA A 61 -0.11 12.90 8.73
CA ALA A 61 0.01 12.51 7.33
C ALA A 61 0.97 11.33 7.15
N PHE A 62 2.13 11.37 7.82
CA PHE A 62 3.09 10.28 7.78
C PHE A 62 2.47 8.98 8.31
N ALA A 63 1.82 9.01 9.48
CA ALA A 63 1.16 7.84 10.05
C ALA A 63 0.00 7.31 9.18
N ALA A 64 -0.75 8.20 8.53
CA ALA A 64 -1.85 7.83 7.66
C ALA A 64 -1.38 7.17 6.35
N PHE A 65 -0.36 7.74 5.70
CA PHE A 65 0.05 7.35 4.35
C PHE A 65 1.23 6.37 4.30
N VAL A 66 2.12 6.39 5.30
CA VAL A 66 3.30 5.52 5.35
C VAL A 66 2.94 4.20 6.03
N ARG A 67 2.41 3.29 5.21
CA ARG A 67 2.06 1.92 5.62
C ARG A 67 2.74 0.92 4.71
N ARG A 68 3.40 -0.07 5.30
CA ARG A 68 4.00 -1.20 4.59
C ARG A 68 2.95 -2.28 4.43
N THR A 69 2.62 -2.64 3.20
CA THR A 69 1.72 -3.76 2.91
C THR A 69 2.49 -4.85 2.19
N GLN A 70 2.40 -6.07 2.71
CA GLN A 70 2.99 -7.27 2.14
C GLN A 70 1.87 -8.28 1.91
N VAL A 71 1.87 -8.89 0.73
CA VAL A 71 0.93 -9.95 0.37
C VAL A 71 1.77 -11.16 0.03
N ILE A 72 1.51 -12.28 0.68
CA ILE A 72 2.25 -13.53 0.53
C ILE A 72 1.24 -14.59 0.12
N PHE A 73 1.47 -15.19 -1.05
CA PHE A 73 0.79 -16.41 -1.47
C PHE A 73 1.75 -17.55 -1.19
N ASP A 74 1.30 -18.55 -0.45
CA ASP A 74 2.08 -19.73 -0.10
C ASP A 74 1.28 -20.98 -0.50
N ARG A 75 1.83 -21.78 -1.41
CA ARG A 75 1.18 -23.03 -1.85
C ARG A 75 1.40 -24.18 -0.88
N ALA A 76 2.55 -24.22 -0.20
CA ALA A 76 2.85 -25.30 0.75
C ALA A 76 1.91 -25.21 1.96
N GLU A 77 1.62 -23.99 2.40
CA GLU A 77 0.67 -23.72 3.48
C GLU A 77 -0.79 -23.59 2.97
N GLY A 78 -0.99 -23.49 1.66
CA GLY A 78 -2.31 -23.33 1.04
C GLY A 78 -3.00 -22.03 1.45
N SER A 79 -2.23 -20.96 1.71
CA SER A 79 -2.75 -19.73 2.30
C SER A 79 -2.33 -18.47 1.54
N VAL A 80 -3.17 -17.43 1.64
CA VAL A 80 -2.87 -16.07 1.22
C VAL A 80 -2.91 -15.16 2.42
N THR A 81 -1.75 -14.62 2.75
CA THR A 81 -1.53 -13.79 3.91
C THR A 81 -1.32 -12.34 3.50
N ILE A 82 -2.21 -11.46 3.94
CA ILE A 82 -2.12 -10.02 3.73
C ILE A 82 -1.72 -9.37 5.07
N ARG A 83 -0.50 -8.84 5.12
CA ARG A 83 0.05 -8.16 6.29
C ARG A 83 0.24 -6.68 6.01
N THR A 84 -0.35 -5.85 6.86
CA THR A 84 -0.16 -4.39 6.81
C THR A 84 0.43 -3.92 8.12
N ARG A 85 1.62 -3.31 8.06
CA ARG A 85 2.28 -2.65 9.18
C ARG A 85 2.26 -1.14 8.95
N SER A 86 1.62 -0.43 9.86
CA SER A 86 1.55 1.03 9.90
C SER A 86 2.19 1.55 11.18
N VAL A 87 2.40 2.86 11.26
CA VAL A 87 2.85 3.52 12.49
C VAL A 87 1.84 3.32 13.64
N MET A 88 0.55 3.14 13.32
CA MET A 88 -0.53 2.92 14.29
C MET A 88 -0.75 1.46 14.70
N GLY A 89 -0.09 0.49 14.05
CA GLY A 89 -0.25 -0.92 14.39
C GLY A 89 -0.04 -1.90 13.24
N TYR A 90 -0.23 -3.18 13.59
CA TYR A 90 -0.10 -4.33 12.72
C TYR A 90 -1.47 -4.96 12.47
N ARG A 91 -1.78 -5.25 11.21
CA ARG A 91 -2.98 -6.00 10.80
C ARG A 91 -2.56 -7.14 9.90
N GLU A 92 -3.08 -8.33 10.18
CA GLU A 92 -2.87 -9.52 9.39
C GLU A 92 -4.22 -10.16 9.09
N SER A 93 -4.43 -10.55 7.83
CA SER A 93 -5.57 -11.36 7.42
C SER A 93 -5.06 -12.52 6.58
N VAL A 94 -5.50 -13.73 6.95
CA VAL A 94 -5.15 -14.97 6.26
C VAL A 94 -6.42 -15.51 5.61
N HIS A 95 -6.30 -15.90 4.35
CA HIS A 95 -7.36 -16.51 3.55
C HIS A 95 -6.86 -17.83 2.98
N ALA A 96 -7.73 -18.81 2.75
CA ALA A 96 -7.32 -20.03 2.06
C ALA A 96 -7.00 -19.71 0.59
N LEU A 97 -5.96 -20.32 0.05
CA LEU A 97 -5.57 -20.12 -1.35
C LEU A 97 -6.62 -20.68 -2.30
N ASP A 98 -7.29 -21.76 -1.92
CA ASP A 98 -8.37 -22.37 -2.72
C ASP A 98 -9.62 -21.48 -2.81
N ASP A 99 -9.81 -20.56 -1.86
CA ASP A 99 -10.89 -19.57 -1.92
C ASP A 99 -10.59 -18.42 -2.89
N VAL A 100 -9.33 -18.26 -3.33
CA VAL A 100 -8.89 -17.18 -4.20
C VAL A 100 -9.09 -17.58 -5.66
N ALA A 101 -10.12 -17.02 -6.29
CA ALA A 101 -10.41 -17.28 -7.70
C ALA A 101 -9.44 -16.56 -8.64
N GLU A 102 -9.26 -15.24 -8.44
CA GLU A 102 -8.38 -14.41 -9.27
C GLU A 102 -8.11 -13.04 -8.64
N ALA A 103 -7.06 -12.35 -9.11
CA ALA A 103 -6.87 -10.94 -8.87
C ALA A 103 -7.67 -10.10 -9.87
N VAL A 104 -8.34 -9.06 -9.35
CA VAL A 104 -9.16 -8.13 -10.11
C VAL A 104 -8.71 -6.69 -9.91
N LEU A 105 -9.00 -5.85 -10.89
CA LEU A 105 -8.73 -4.43 -10.82
C LEU A 105 -10.01 -3.67 -10.45
N GLN A 106 -10.07 -3.13 -9.23
CA GLN A 106 -11.16 -2.24 -8.87
C GLN A 106 -10.89 -0.83 -9.41
N ILE A 107 -11.84 -0.31 -10.19
CA ILE A 107 -11.77 1.00 -10.83
C ILE A 107 -12.75 1.94 -10.13
N SER A 108 -12.25 3.07 -9.63
CA SER A 108 -13.08 4.20 -9.21
C SER A 108 -13.08 5.23 -10.35
N ARG A 109 -14.27 5.46 -10.91
CA ARG A 109 -14.49 6.44 -11.98
C ARG A 109 -14.85 7.79 -11.36
N SER A 110 -14.07 8.82 -11.70
CA SER A 110 -14.37 10.21 -11.38
C SER A 110 -15.10 10.86 -12.56
N SER A 111 -16.16 11.62 -12.30
CA SER A 111 -16.95 12.33 -13.32
C SER A 111 -16.17 13.45 -14.03
N LYS A 112 -15.00 13.86 -13.52
CA LYS A 112 -14.18 14.97 -14.05
C LYS A 112 -12.81 14.55 -14.60
N GLY A 113 -12.52 13.25 -14.71
CA GLY A 113 -11.31 12.74 -15.37
C GLY A 113 -10.38 11.87 -14.49
N SER A 114 -9.61 11.05 -15.22
CA SER A 114 -8.69 9.97 -14.83
C SER A 114 -9.24 8.90 -13.86
N ASP A 115 -9.32 7.66 -14.35
CA ASP A 115 -9.65 6.50 -13.53
C ASP A 115 -8.56 6.21 -12.49
N THR A 116 -8.97 6.05 -11.23
CA THR A 116 -8.07 5.55 -10.19
C THR A 116 -8.35 4.08 -9.94
N ARG A 117 -7.28 3.30 -9.72
CA ARG A 117 -7.34 1.84 -9.71
C ARG A 117 -6.68 1.28 -8.46
N ARG A 118 -7.21 0.18 -7.94
CA ARG A 118 -6.54 -0.62 -6.91
C ARG A 118 -6.64 -2.12 -7.23
N PRO A 119 -5.57 -2.89 -6.98
CA PRO A 119 -5.64 -4.34 -7.07
C PRO A 119 -6.43 -4.92 -5.88
N ALA A 120 -7.25 -5.92 -6.15
CA ALA A 120 -8.01 -6.67 -5.15
C ALA A 120 -8.02 -8.15 -5.50
N LEU A 121 -8.26 -9.01 -4.51
CA LEU A 121 -8.49 -10.43 -4.71
C LEU A 121 -9.97 -10.71 -4.66
N ARG A 122 -10.46 -11.49 -5.62
CA ARG A 122 -11.79 -12.08 -5.56
C ARG A 122 -11.67 -13.41 -4.85
N VAL A 123 -12.27 -13.48 -3.67
CA VAL A 123 -12.40 -14.66 -2.84
C VAL A 123 -13.86 -15.13 -2.82
N ALA A 124 -14.12 -16.36 -2.38
CA ALA A 124 -15.47 -16.91 -2.29
C ALA A 124 -16.46 -15.97 -1.57
N ASP A 125 -16.02 -15.36 -0.47
CA ASP A 125 -16.84 -14.46 0.38
C ASP A 125 -16.85 -12.99 -0.07
N GLY A 126 -16.27 -12.66 -1.24
CA GLY A 126 -16.33 -11.31 -1.82
C GLY A 126 -15.00 -10.80 -2.35
N THR A 127 -14.77 -9.49 -2.25
CA THR A 127 -13.56 -8.85 -2.82
C THR A 127 -12.72 -8.21 -1.74
N VAL A 128 -11.49 -8.72 -1.55
CA VAL A 128 -10.53 -8.25 -0.57
C VAL A 128 -9.52 -7.31 -1.23
N PRO A 129 -9.54 -5.99 -0.94
CA PRO A 129 -8.58 -5.05 -1.51
C PRO A 129 -7.16 -5.31 -0.97
N LEU A 130 -6.17 -5.40 -1.87
CA LEU A 130 -4.77 -5.61 -1.46
C LEU A 130 -4.11 -4.33 -0.92
N VAL A 131 -4.65 -3.17 -1.29
CA VAL A 131 -4.26 -1.87 -0.77
C VAL A 131 -5.49 -1.00 -0.56
N PRO A 132 -5.53 -0.17 0.50
CA PRO A 132 -6.68 0.68 0.77
C PRO A 132 -6.81 1.84 -0.24
N VAL A 133 -5.68 2.32 -0.77
CA VAL A 133 -5.61 3.53 -1.60
C VAL A 133 -5.68 3.20 -3.08
N TYR A 134 -6.55 3.90 -3.81
CA TYR A 134 -6.57 3.90 -5.26
C TYR A 134 -5.45 4.78 -5.81
N VAL A 135 -4.76 4.30 -6.84
CA VAL A 135 -3.69 5.05 -7.50
C VAL A 135 -3.95 5.15 -8.99
N SER A 136 -3.57 6.28 -9.58
CA SER A 136 -3.52 6.44 -11.02
C SER A 136 -2.31 5.72 -11.61
N GLY A 137 -2.36 5.38 -12.90
CA GLY A 137 -1.26 4.72 -13.62
C GLY A 137 -1.37 3.20 -13.76
N ARG A 138 -0.30 2.59 -14.29
CA ARG A 138 -0.25 1.16 -14.69
C ARG A 138 0.18 0.20 -13.56
N GLY A 139 0.65 0.73 -12.42
CA GLY A 139 1.14 -0.07 -11.29
C GLY A 139 0.16 -1.14 -10.79
N PRO A 140 -1.12 -0.80 -10.55
CA PRO A 140 -2.16 -1.77 -10.17
C PRO A 140 -2.35 -2.92 -11.16
N ARG A 141 -2.31 -2.64 -12.47
CA ARG A 141 -2.46 -3.67 -13.51
C ARG A 141 -1.33 -4.69 -13.47
N ARG A 142 -0.08 -4.23 -13.30
CA ARG A 142 1.09 -5.13 -13.20
C ARG A 142 0.98 -6.10 -12.03
N VAL A 143 0.40 -5.68 -10.92
CA VAL A 143 0.19 -6.54 -9.74
C VAL A 143 -0.87 -7.60 -10.03
N VAL A 144 -1.99 -7.20 -10.63
CA VAL A 144 -3.07 -8.14 -11.01
C VAL A 144 -2.56 -9.19 -11.99
N THR A 145 -1.85 -8.77 -13.03
CA THR A 145 -1.24 -9.68 -14.02
C THR A 145 -0.27 -10.65 -13.34
N ALA A 146 0.65 -10.16 -12.50
CA ALA A 146 1.61 -11.04 -11.82
C ALA A 146 0.94 -12.08 -10.91
N ILE A 147 -0.17 -11.73 -10.24
CA ILE A 147 -0.92 -12.69 -9.42
C ILE A 147 -1.61 -13.74 -10.31
N ASN A 148 -2.31 -13.30 -11.35
CA ASN A 148 -3.05 -14.22 -12.23
C ASN A 148 -2.10 -15.15 -13.00
N ASP A 149 -0.94 -14.66 -13.45
CA ASP A 149 0.09 -15.48 -14.09
C ASP A 149 0.65 -16.54 -13.12
N TRP A 150 0.79 -16.19 -11.84
CA TRP A 150 1.25 -17.14 -10.81
C TRP A 150 0.17 -18.17 -10.44
N LEU A 151 -1.10 -17.77 -10.38
CA LEU A 151 -2.25 -18.68 -10.19
C LEU A 151 -2.41 -19.62 -11.40
N GLY A 152 -2.27 -19.11 -12.63
CA GLY A 152 -2.37 -19.91 -13.85
C GLY A 152 -1.30 -21.01 -13.94
N ARG A 153 -0.04 -20.67 -13.64
CA ARG A 153 1.05 -21.66 -13.51
C ARG A 153 0.78 -22.70 -12.40
N ALA A 154 -0.06 -22.40 -11.43
CA ALA A 154 -0.45 -23.35 -10.38
C ALA A 154 -1.35 -24.46 -10.91
N VAL A 155 -2.35 -24.06 -11.70
CA VAL A 155 -3.34 -24.98 -12.27
C VAL A 155 -2.67 -25.92 -13.28
N GLU A 156 -1.73 -25.41 -14.06
CA GLU A 156 -1.01 -26.21 -15.06
C GLU A 156 -0.11 -27.27 -14.41
N ASN A 157 0.64 -26.91 -13.36
CA ASN A 157 1.46 -27.89 -12.61
C ASN A 157 0.65 -28.97 -11.88
N ARG A 158 -0.63 -28.71 -11.53
CA ARG A 158 -1.51 -29.71 -10.89
C ARG A 158 -2.09 -30.72 -11.90
N ARG A 159 -2.03 -30.44 -13.21
CA ARG A 159 -2.55 -31.31 -14.27
C ARG A 159 -1.48 -32.19 -14.91
N SER A 160 -0.20 -31.89 -14.67
CA SER A 160 0.95 -32.57 -15.26
C SER A 160 1.68 -33.53 -14.29
N GLY A 161 1.20 -33.69 -13.06
CA GLY A 161 1.63 -34.70 -12.10
C GLY A 161 0.48 -35.64 -11.74
#